data_AF-A0A0L1KIC1-F1
#
_entry.id   AF-A0A0L1KIC1-F1
#
_cell.length_a   1.000
_cell.length_b   1.000
_cell.length_c   1.000
_cell.angle_alpha   90.00
_cell.angle_beta   90.00
_cell.angle_gamma   90.00
#
_symmetry.space_group_name_H-M   'P 1'
#
loop_
_entity.id
_entity.type
_entity.pdbx_description
1 polymer ?
#
loop_
_entity_poly.entity_id
_entity_poly.type
_entity_poly.pdbx_seq_one_letter_code
_entity_poly.pdbx_strand_id
1 'polypeptide(L)'
;MTIYLKMLAGLICISVDPSSGNEGFEWQNALMRLFFADISQEGMFLLTIRFARGERGNQWKGVICSNGVVLKVHYSQFSHGNFNLSALPHTTTNIWICSCKQTFEIQTRSLPRELELLNLSVNMICGRIDLTTLPPKLLTADLSQNKLTGPIQLTHLPESMCTLDLQYNKISQHVLWYDNLPGTIRRIKLFAPSEYHRIGKVRAVDPAKAVSYRIFADVPRKYIH
;
A
#
# COMPACT_ATOMS: atom_id res chain seq x y z
N MET A 1 4.04 6.10 37.60
CA MET A 1 3.22 5.72 36.43
C MET A 1 3.89 6.11 35.09
N THR A 2 4.47 7.30 34.96
CA THR A 2 5.17 7.78 33.75
C THR A 2 6.48 7.05 33.41
N ILE A 3 7.17 6.51 34.43
CA ILE A 3 8.42 5.74 34.27
C ILE A 3 8.15 4.31 33.74
N TYR A 4 7.00 3.72 34.10
CA TYR A 4 6.56 2.41 33.60
C TYR A 4 6.19 2.45 32.11
N LEU A 5 5.59 3.55 31.63
CA LEU A 5 5.33 3.73 30.19
C LEU A 5 6.59 3.97 29.37
N LYS A 6 7.60 4.67 29.92
CA LYS A 6 8.90 4.81 29.24
C LYS A 6 9.66 3.47 29.14
N MET A 7 9.53 2.59 30.13
CA MET A 7 10.07 1.23 30.04
C MET A 7 9.32 0.38 29.01
N LEU A 8 7.99 0.48 28.92
CA LEU A 8 7.21 -0.26 27.92
C LEU A 8 7.54 0.15 26.47
N ALA A 9 7.84 1.42 26.20
CA ALA A 9 8.31 1.83 24.86
C ALA A 9 9.71 1.29 24.52
N GLY A 10 10.54 0.96 25.52
CA GLY A 10 11.92 0.48 25.35
C GLY A 10 12.15 -1.02 25.55
N LEU A 11 11.20 -1.77 26.13
CA LEU A 11 11.41 -3.17 26.58
C LEU A 11 10.44 -4.23 26.01
N ILE A 12 9.52 -3.91 25.08
CA ILE A 12 8.55 -4.92 24.57
C ILE A 12 9.09 -5.80 23.42
N CYS A 13 10.39 -6.16 23.40
CA CYS A 13 10.77 -7.41 22.71
C CYS A 13 11.90 -8.11 23.46
N ILE A 14 11.56 -8.84 24.53
CA ILE A 14 12.19 -10.14 24.77
C ILE A 14 11.10 -11.04 25.37
N SER A 15 10.41 -11.77 24.51
CA SER A 15 9.89 -13.09 24.89
C SER A 15 10.31 -14.10 23.83
N VAL A 16 11.60 -14.09 23.52
CA VAL A 16 12.29 -15.26 23.00
C VAL A 16 13.52 -15.39 23.87
N ASP A 17 13.65 -16.53 24.53
CA ASP A 17 14.86 -16.91 25.21
C ASP A 17 16.02 -16.79 24.19
N PRO A 18 17.05 -15.96 24.43
CA PRO A 18 18.19 -15.81 23.52
C PRO A 18 18.87 -17.15 23.18
N SER A 19 18.60 -18.20 23.96
CA SER A 19 19.07 -19.55 23.73
C SER A 19 18.27 -20.36 22.69
N SER A 20 17.16 -19.83 22.13
CA SER A 20 16.33 -20.59 21.18
C SER A 20 16.84 -20.58 19.73
N GLY A 21 17.93 -19.85 19.44
CA GLY A 21 18.68 -19.94 18.18
C GLY A 21 17.90 -19.66 16.87
N ASN A 22 16.76 -18.96 16.94
CA ASN A 22 15.90 -18.76 15.78
C ASN A 22 16.03 -17.33 15.26
N GLU A 23 17.18 -17.04 14.62
CA GLU A 23 17.51 -15.76 13.98
C GLU A 23 16.35 -15.24 13.09
N GLY A 24 15.61 -16.16 12.48
CA GLY A 24 14.42 -15.94 11.66
C GLY A 24 13.34 -15.06 12.32
N PHE A 25 13.17 -15.22 13.62
CA PHE A 25 12.12 -14.54 14.40
C PHE A 25 12.58 -13.17 14.90
N GLU A 26 13.88 -13.01 15.16
CA GLU A 26 14.47 -11.77 15.66
C GLU A 26 14.46 -10.66 14.60
N TRP A 27 14.79 -10.99 13.34
CA TRP A 27 14.76 -10.00 12.26
C TRP A 27 13.34 -9.52 11.95
N GLN A 28 12.34 -10.39 12.04
CA GLN A 28 10.94 -10.01 11.83
C GLN A 28 10.45 -9.05 12.91
N ASN A 29 10.85 -9.26 14.16
CA ASN A 29 10.55 -8.33 15.25
C ASN A 29 11.21 -6.96 15.02
N ALA A 30 12.45 -6.93 14.53
CA ALA A 30 13.14 -5.69 14.20
C ALA A 30 12.44 -4.93 13.05
N LEU A 31 12.04 -5.64 11.99
CA LEU A 31 11.27 -5.06 10.88
C LEU A 31 9.93 -4.50 11.35
N MET A 32 9.22 -5.19 12.24
CA MET A 32 7.94 -4.71 12.74
C MET A 32 8.10 -3.49 13.67
N ARG A 33 9.21 -3.39 14.42
CA ARG A 33 9.55 -2.14 15.12
C ARG A 33 9.74 -0.98 14.15
N LEU A 34 10.39 -1.21 13.02
CA LEU A 34 10.55 -0.18 11.97
C LEU A 34 9.22 0.16 11.28
N PHE A 35 8.36 -0.84 11.05
CA PHE A 35 7.02 -0.65 10.48
C PHE A 35 6.18 0.30 11.32
N PHE A 36 6.31 0.24 12.65
CA PHE A 36 5.60 1.10 13.60
C PHE A 36 6.42 2.31 14.10
N ALA A 37 7.59 2.60 13.53
CA ALA A 37 8.53 3.59 14.09
C ALA A 37 7.93 5.00 14.21
N ASP A 38 7.07 5.38 13.26
CA ASP A 38 6.41 6.69 13.22
C ASP A 38 5.02 6.69 13.88
N ILE A 39 4.62 5.60 14.52
CA ILE A 39 3.36 5.52 15.27
C ILE A 39 3.54 6.15 16.64
N SER A 40 2.59 7.01 17.03
CA SER A 40 2.59 7.69 18.33
C SER A 40 2.50 6.71 19.49
N GLN A 41 2.92 7.13 20.68
CA GLN A 41 2.85 6.30 21.88
C GLN A 41 1.43 5.82 22.18
N GLU A 42 0.43 6.68 21.98
CA GLU A 42 -0.98 6.33 22.11
C GLU A 42 -1.39 5.27 21.07
N GLY A 43 -0.97 5.42 19.81
CA GLY A 43 -1.20 4.42 18.78
C GLY A 43 -0.58 3.07 19.14
N MET A 44 0.67 3.07 19.62
CA MET A 44 1.37 1.86 20.06
C MET A 44 0.66 1.17 21.22
N PHE A 45 0.09 1.92 22.16
CA PHE A 45 -0.73 1.35 23.22
C PHE A 45 -1.97 0.63 22.64
N LEU A 46 -2.68 1.24 21.69
CA LEU A 46 -3.85 0.63 21.05
C LEU A 46 -3.52 -0.63 20.23
N LEU A 47 -2.32 -0.69 19.64
CA LEU A 47 -1.86 -1.84 18.86
C LEU A 47 -1.50 -3.05 19.74
N THR A 48 -1.13 -2.81 21.00
CA THR A 48 -0.62 -3.82 21.94
C THR A 48 -1.61 -4.17 23.06
N ILE A 49 -2.73 -3.45 23.21
CA ILE A 49 -3.65 -3.62 24.35
C ILE A 49 -4.23 -5.04 24.50
N ARG A 50 -4.48 -5.75 23.39
CA ARG A 50 -4.98 -7.14 23.44
C ARG A 50 -3.93 -8.11 23.97
N PHE A 51 -2.69 -7.92 23.54
CA PHE A 51 -1.55 -8.67 24.08
C PHE A 51 -1.34 -8.36 25.57
N ALA A 52 -1.43 -7.09 25.96
CA ALA A 52 -1.34 -6.69 27.37
C ALA A 52 -2.45 -7.29 28.26
N ARG A 53 -3.58 -7.71 27.67
CA ARG A 53 -4.68 -8.40 28.36
C ARG A 53 -4.54 -9.93 28.38
N GLY A 54 -3.45 -10.48 27.85
CA GLY A 54 -3.21 -11.93 27.79
C GLY A 54 -4.10 -12.66 26.78
N GLU A 55 -4.74 -11.94 25.85
CA GLU A 55 -5.56 -12.56 24.80
C GLU A 55 -4.67 -13.30 23.80
N ARG A 56 -5.00 -14.56 23.49
CA ARG A 56 -4.28 -15.36 22.48
C ARG A 56 -4.53 -14.75 21.09
N GLY A 57 -3.49 -14.29 20.42
CA GLY A 57 -3.55 -13.69 19.09
C GLY A 57 -2.17 -13.26 18.58
N ASN A 58 -2.11 -12.69 17.38
CA ASN A 58 -0.87 -12.12 16.84
C ASN A 58 -0.34 -11.01 17.76
N GLN A 59 0.98 -10.88 17.85
CA GLN A 59 1.65 -9.94 18.77
C GLN A 59 1.21 -8.48 18.57
N TRP A 60 0.85 -8.11 17.33
CA TRP A 60 0.35 -6.77 17.00
C TRP A 60 -1.04 -6.84 16.39
N LYS A 61 -1.95 -5.99 16.87
CA LYS A 61 -3.27 -5.82 16.26
C LYS A 61 -3.11 -5.42 14.79
N GLY A 62 -3.86 -6.07 13.90
CA GLY A 62 -3.83 -5.78 12.46
C GLY A 62 -2.74 -6.50 11.68
N VAL A 63 -1.80 -7.19 12.34
CA VAL A 63 -0.79 -8.02 11.68
C VAL A 63 -1.25 -9.46 11.68
N ILE A 64 -1.16 -10.13 10.53
CA ILE A 64 -1.47 -11.55 10.37
C ILE A 64 -0.21 -12.28 9.93
N CYS A 65 0.20 -13.26 10.73
CA CYS A 65 1.37 -14.08 10.47
C CYS A 65 0.98 -15.54 10.20
N SER A 66 1.82 -16.24 9.45
CA SER A 66 1.81 -17.70 9.32
C SER A 66 3.22 -18.23 9.59
N ASN A 67 3.37 -19.17 10.53
CA ASN A 67 4.66 -19.70 10.96
C ASN A 67 5.69 -18.60 11.30
N GLY A 68 5.24 -17.55 12.02
CA GLY A 68 6.06 -16.38 12.36
C GLY A 68 6.12 -15.30 11.28
N VAL A 69 6.01 -15.67 10.01
CA VAL A 69 6.14 -14.75 8.86
C VAL A 69 4.91 -13.85 8.70
N VAL A 70 5.13 -12.53 8.60
CA VAL A 70 4.06 -11.57 8.28
C VAL A 70 3.57 -11.78 6.86
N LEU A 71 2.26 -12.01 6.73
CA LEU A 71 1.58 -12.17 5.45
C LEU A 71 0.67 -10.99 5.14
N LYS A 72 -0.02 -10.44 6.14
CA LYS A 72 -0.99 -9.38 5.93
C LYS A 72 -0.91 -8.31 7.01
N VAL A 73 -1.13 -7.07 6.61
CA VAL A 73 -1.36 -5.94 7.52
C VAL A 73 -2.68 -5.26 7.18
N HIS A 74 -3.49 -5.01 8.20
CA HIS A 74 -4.82 -4.42 8.06
C HIS A 74 -5.09 -3.37 9.14
N TYR A 75 -5.19 -2.12 8.69
CA TYR A 75 -5.55 -0.95 9.46
C TYR A 75 -6.62 -0.14 8.74
N SER A 76 -7.65 0.24 9.49
CA SER A 76 -8.72 1.10 9.02
C SER A 76 -9.02 2.14 10.10
N GLN A 77 -9.17 3.40 9.71
CA GLN A 77 -9.47 4.50 10.63
C GLN A 77 -8.43 4.67 11.76
N PHE A 78 -7.18 4.27 11.51
CA PHE A 78 -6.09 4.32 12.50
C PHE A 78 -5.20 5.55 12.27
N SER A 79 -5.53 6.66 12.93
CA SER A 79 -4.90 7.97 12.72
C SER A 79 -3.84 8.33 13.76
N HIS A 80 -2.84 7.46 13.96
CA HIS A 80 -1.80 7.64 15.00
C HIS A 80 -0.37 7.76 14.46
N GLY A 81 -0.18 8.06 13.18
CA GLY A 81 1.14 8.20 12.56
C GLY A 81 1.24 7.44 11.25
N ASN A 82 2.45 7.39 10.68
CA ASN A 82 2.70 6.69 9.43
C ASN A 82 3.18 5.25 9.66
N PHE A 83 2.72 4.34 8.81
CA PHE A 83 3.25 2.99 8.71
C PHE A 83 4.38 2.95 7.70
N ASN A 84 5.54 2.44 8.10
CA ASN A 84 6.69 2.32 7.21
C ASN A 84 6.60 1.06 6.34
N LEU A 85 6.02 1.17 5.15
CA LEU A 85 5.82 0.03 4.24
C LEU A 85 7.13 -0.64 3.80
N SER A 86 8.25 0.08 3.78
CA SER A 86 9.56 -0.49 3.38
C SER A 86 10.12 -1.48 4.39
N ALA A 87 9.60 -1.44 5.62
CA ALA A 87 9.96 -2.38 6.67
C ALA A 87 9.13 -3.68 6.62
N LEU A 88 8.14 -3.78 5.73
CA LEU A 88 7.37 -5.02 5.61
C LEU A 88 8.22 -6.12 4.98
N PRO A 89 8.17 -7.36 5.50
CA PRO A 89 8.83 -8.49 4.88
C PRO A 89 8.40 -8.67 3.42
N HIS A 90 9.33 -9.06 2.54
CA HIS A 90 9.04 -9.27 1.11
C HIS A 90 7.94 -10.32 0.84
N THR A 91 7.66 -11.18 1.81
CA THR A 91 6.59 -12.20 1.81
C THR A 91 5.19 -11.65 2.06
N THR A 92 5.07 -10.37 2.43
CA THR A 92 3.76 -9.76 2.72
C THR A 92 2.93 -9.71 1.44
N THR A 93 1.77 -10.38 1.44
CA THR A 93 0.91 -10.50 0.26
C THR A 93 -0.25 -9.51 0.27
N ASN A 94 -0.60 -8.94 1.43
CA ASN A 94 -1.74 -8.04 1.56
C ASN A 94 -1.44 -6.85 2.47
N ILE A 95 -1.56 -5.64 1.91
CA ILE A 95 -1.47 -4.39 2.65
C ILE A 95 -2.81 -3.68 2.52
N TRP A 96 -3.50 -3.50 3.64
CA TRP A 96 -4.73 -2.72 3.73
C TRP A 96 -4.57 -1.63 4.80
N ILE A 97 -4.36 -0.39 4.38
CA ILE A 97 -4.22 0.77 5.26
C ILE A 97 -5.11 1.87 4.69
N CYS A 98 -6.39 1.85 5.09
CA CYS A 98 -7.42 2.74 4.54
C CYS A 98 -7.88 3.74 5.60
N SER A 99 -8.13 5.00 5.23
CA SER A 99 -8.63 6.02 6.18
C SER A 99 -7.72 6.24 7.40
N CYS A 100 -6.40 6.10 7.24
CA CYS A 100 -5.42 6.16 8.34
C CYS A 100 -4.61 7.47 8.36
N LYS A 101 -5.02 8.48 7.59
CA LYS A 101 -4.35 9.79 7.48
C LYS A 101 -2.86 9.70 7.12
N GLN A 102 -2.46 8.66 6.39
CA GLN A 102 -1.05 8.48 5.98
C GLN A 102 -0.59 9.66 5.11
N THR A 103 0.62 10.18 5.35
CA THR A 103 1.16 11.38 4.67
C THR A 103 2.48 11.15 3.95
N PHE A 104 3.01 9.93 3.97
CA PHE A 104 4.28 9.60 3.32
C PHE A 104 4.21 9.72 1.78
N GLU A 105 5.37 9.81 1.14
CA GLU A 105 5.50 9.65 -0.31
C GLU A 105 5.69 8.16 -0.64
N ILE A 106 4.85 7.63 -1.53
CA ILE A 106 4.87 6.21 -1.87
C ILE A 106 6.09 5.86 -2.74
N GLN A 107 6.86 4.86 -2.32
CA GLN A 107 7.94 4.27 -3.10
C GLN A 107 7.54 2.85 -3.54
N THR A 108 6.98 2.73 -4.74
CA THR A 108 6.46 1.46 -5.30
C THR A 108 7.53 0.37 -5.38
N ARG A 109 8.77 0.73 -5.71
CA ARG A 109 9.94 -0.19 -5.69
C ARG A 109 10.22 -0.85 -4.33
N SER A 110 9.79 -0.22 -3.24
CA SER A 110 10.03 -0.68 -1.88
C SER A 110 8.89 -1.55 -1.35
N LEU A 111 7.85 -1.78 -2.16
CA LEU A 111 6.74 -2.66 -1.79
C LEU A 111 7.19 -4.13 -1.78
N PRO A 112 6.59 -4.98 -0.94
CA PRO A 112 6.89 -6.41 -0.90
C PRO A 112 6.75 -7.07 -2.27
N ARG A 113 7.70 -7.95 -2.61
CA ARG A 113 7.74 -8.61 -3.92
C ARG A 113 6.54 -9.54 -4.15
N GLU A 114 6.06 -10.16 -3.06
CA GLU A 114 4.93 -11.08 -3.06
C GLU A 114 3.58 -10.37 -2.90
N LEU A 115 3.54 -9.03 -2.96
CA LEU A 115 2.32 -8.26 -2.76
C LEU A 115 1.30 -8.52 -3.87
N GLU A 116 0.11 -8.96 -3.48
CA GLU A 116 -1.03 -9.24 -4.36
C GLU A 116 -2.13 -8.19 -4.23
N LEU A 117 -2.35 -7.67 -3.02
CA LEU A 117 -3.36 -6.65 -2.74
C LEU A 117 -2.74 -5.46 -2.02
N LEU A 118 -2.88 -4.30 -2.63
CA LEU A 118 -2.53 -3.01 -2.04
C LEU A 118 -3.79 -2.14 -1.95
N ASN A 119 -4.20 -1.80 -0.73
CA ASN A 119 -5.21 -0.78 -0.48
C ASN A 119 -4.62 0.28 0.43
N LEU A 120 -4.39 1.47 -0.13
CA LEU A 120 -3.97 2.68 0.59
C LEU A 120 -4.99 3.81 0.41
N SER A 121 -6.24 3.49 0.10
CA SER A 121 -7.23 4.50 -0.24
C SER A 121 -7.67 5.35 0.95
N VAL A 122 -8.17 6.54 0.66
CA VAL A 122 -8.67 7.48 1.67
C VAL A 122 -7.55 7.89 2.65
N ASN A 123 -6.41 8.30 2.12
CA ASN A 123 -5.31 8.84 2.93
C ASN A 123 -4.90 10.22 2.42
N MET A 124 -3.73 10.70 2.83
CA MET A 124 -3.14 11.95 2.38
C MET A 124 -1.79 11.72 1.70
N ILE A 125 -1.56 10.51 1.18
CA ILE A 125 -0.30 10.11 0.53
C ILE A 125 -0.05 11.04 -0.65
N CYS A 126 1.16 11.58 -0.73
CA CYS A 126 1.53 12.59 -1.71
C CYS A 126 2.73 12.12 -2.55
N GLY A 127 3.27 13.03 -3.36
CA GLY A 127 4.38 12.76 -4.26
C GLY A 127 3.93 12.20 -5.61
N ARG A 128 4.91 11.84 -6.44
CA ARG A 128 4.69 11.19 -7.73
C ARG A 128 4.73 9.67 -7.57
N ILE A 129 3.82 8.99 -8.25
CA ILE A 129 3.81 7.53 -8.27
C ILE A 129 4.46 6.99 -9.54
N ASP A 130 5.37 6.04 -9.38
CA ASP A 130 5.95 5.28 -10.48
C ASP A 130 5.25 3.92 -10.59
N LEU A 131 4.34 3.81 -11.55
CA LEU A 131 3.59 2.58 -11.80
C LEU A 131 4.42 1.48 -12.48
N THR A 132 5.62 1.80 -12.99
CA THR A 132 6.49 0.83 -13.69
C THR A 132 7.26 -0.07 -12.73
N THR A 133 7.31 0.29 -11.45
CA THR A 133 8.03 -0.42 -10.39
C THR A 133 7.08 -1.14 -9.42
N LEU A 134 5.83 -1.40 -9.85
CA LEU A 134 4.88 -2.17 -9.04
C LEU A 134 5.31 -3.65 -8.94
N PRO A 135 5.02 -4.32 -7.79
CA PRO A 135 5.35 -5.72 -7.61
C PRO A 135 4.74 -6.63 -8.69
N PRO A 136 5.48 -7.65 -9.17
CA PRO A 136 5.07 -8.47 -10.31
C PRO A 136 3.84 -9.36 -10.05
N LYS A 137 3.51 -9.62 -8.78
CA LYS A 137 2.34 -10.42 -8.36
C LYS A 137 1.11 -9.58 -8.03
N LEU A 138 1.20 -8.24 -8.17
CA LEU A 138 0.14 -7.35 -7.76
C LEU A 138 -1.11 -7.56 -8.62
N LEU A 139 -2.21 -7.94 -7.98
CA LEU A 139 -3.50 -8.18 -8.61
C LEU A 139 -4.38 -6.92 -8.57
N THR A 140 -4.34 -6.21 -7.45
CA THR A 140 -5.22 -5.08 -7.18
C THR A 140 -4.48 -3.98 -6.43
N ALA A 141 -4.56 -2.77 -6.95
CA ALA A 141 -4.08 -1.56 -6.30
C ALA A 141 -5.20 -0.53 -6.20
N ASP A 142 -5.63 -0.23 -4.98
CA ASP A 142 -6.51 0.90 -4.69
C ASP A 142 -5.70 1.99 -3.97
N LEU A 143 -5.44 3.06 -4.70
CA LEU A 143 -4.71 4.25 -4.26
C LEU A 143 -5.61 5.50 -4.34
N SER A 144 -6.92 5.29 -4.48
CA SER A 144 -7.88 6.36 -4.65
C SER A 144 -7.98 7.26 -3.41
N GLN A 145 -8.49 8.48 -3.59
CA GLN A 145 -8.67 9.46 -2.49
C GLN A 145 -7.37 9.72 -1.73
N ASN A 146 -6.35 10.16 -2.47
CA ASN A 146 -5.05 10.57 -1.95
C ASN A 146 -4.64 11.92 -2.57
N LYS A 147 -3.39 12.33 -2.37
CA LYS A 147 -2.81 13.56 -2.92
C LYS A 147 -1.71 13.26 -3.95
N LEU A 148 -1.75 12.08 -4.59
CA LEU A 148 -0.76 11.69 -5.59
C LEU A 148 -0.81 12.66 -6.77
N THR A 149 0.36 12.99 -7.29
CA THR A 149 0.53 13.91 -8.43
C THR A 149 1.14 13.18 -9.63
N GLY A 150 1.01 13.79 -10.81
CA GLY A 150 1.51 13.24 -12.07
C GLY A 150 2.90 13.79 -12.46
N PRO A 151 3.40 13.39 -13.64
CA PRO A 151 2.76 12.50 -14.62
C PRO A 151 2.82 11.01 -14.25
N ILE A 152 1.99 10.17 -14.89
CA ILE A 152 2.01 8.71 -14.76
C ILE A 152 2.01 8.05 -16.15
N GLN A 153 2.48 6.80 -16.24
CA GLN A 153 2.43 5.99 -17.45
C GLN A 153 1.89 4.58 -17.13
N LEU A 154 1.17 3.98 -18.08
CA LEU A 154 0.59 2.64 -17.96
C LEU A 154 1.25 1.67 -18.96
N THR A 155 2.58 1.72 -19.05
CA THR A 155 3.36 0.99 -20.06
C THR A 155 3.98 -0.31 -19.54
N HIS A 156 4.05 -0.48 -18.22
CA HIS A 156 4.71 -1.62 -17.55
C HIS A 156 3.91 -2.07 -16.33
N LEU A 157 2.59 -2.26 -16.49
CA LEU A 157 1.79 -2.82 -15.41
C LEU A 157 2.12 -4.31 -15.22
N PRO A 158 2.10 -4.84 -13.98
CA PRO A 158 2.32 -6.26 -13.71
C PRO A 158 1.36 -7.15 -14.50
N GLU A 159 1.86 -8.23 -15.10
CA GLU A 159 1.07 -9.19 -15.90
C GLU A 159 -0.09 -9.83 -15.13
N SER A 160 -0.04 -9.85 -13.79
CA SER A 160 -1.10 -10.36 -12.94
C SER A 160 -2.19 -9.34 -12.62
N MET A 161 -2.00 -8.07 -12.97
CA MET A 161 -2.85 -6.97 -12.52
C MET A 161 -4.24 -7.07 -13.13
N CYS A 162 -5.25 -7.05 -12.27
CA CYS A 162 -6.66 -7.06 -12.64
C CYS A 162 -7.28 -5.66 -12.52
N THR A 163 -6.91 -4.91 -11.47
CA THR A 163 -7.51 -3.60 -11.20
C THR A 163 -6.52 -2.58 -10.66
N LEU A 164 -6.70 -1.33 -11.11
CA LEU A 164 -5.98 -0.15 -10.63
C LEU A 164 -6.98 0.99 -10.41
N ASP A 165 -7.05 1.52 -9.19
CA ASP A 165 -7.88 2.66 -8.84
C ASP A 165 -7.01 3.83 -8.36
N LEU A 166 -7.04 4.93 -9.13
CA LEU A 166 -6.33 6.17 -8.87
C LEU A 166 -7.29 7.36 -8.74
N GLN A 167 -8.61 7.14 -8.67
CA GLN A 167 -9.61 8.20 -8.61
C GLN A 167 -9.38 9.15 -7.43
N TYR A 168 -9.87 10.38 -7.53
CA TYR A 168 -9.75 11.38 -6.45
C TYR A 168 -8.29 11.63 -6.01
N ASN A 169 -7.36 11.69 -6.98
CA ASN A 169 -5.98 12.14 -6.78
C ASN A 169 -5.72 13.44 -7.55
N LYS A 170 -4.55 14.04 -7.35
CA LYS A 170 -4.11 15.27 -8.05
C LYS A 170 -3.26 14.98 -9.30
N ILE A 171 -3.44 13.82 -9.91
CA ILE A 171 -2.73 13.42 -11.12
C ILE A 171 -3.22 14.31 -12.27
N SER A 172 -2.29 14.97 -12.95
CA SER A 172 -2.58 15.87 -14.07
C SER A 172 -1.50 15.72 -15.15
N GLN A 173 -1.91 15.61 -16.41
CA GLN A 173 -1.05 15.56 -17.60
C GLN A 173 -1.85 15.72 -18.89
N HIS A 174 -1.24 16.21 -19.97
CA HIS A 174 -1.95 16.36 -21.23
C HIS A 174 -2.29 15.02 -21.91
N VAL A 175 -1.38 14.05 -21.84
CA VAL A 175 -1.57 12.70 -22.42
C VAL A 175 -1.09 11.65 -21.43
N LEU A 176 -1.91 10.63 -21.21
CA LEU A 176 -1.57 9.39 -20.52
C LEU A 176 -1.33 8.30 -21.57
N TRP A 177 -0.11 7.77 -21.59
CA TRP A 177 0.26 6.67 -22.48
C TRP A 177 0.08 5.32 -21.80
N TYR A 178 -0.47 4.35 -22.53
CA TYR A 178 -0.46 2.95 -22.16
C TYR A 178 0.17 2.10 -23.26
N ASP A 179 0.80 1.00 -22.88
CA ASP A 179 1.33 0.00 -23.82
C ASP A 179 1.22 -1.39 -23.17
N ASN A 180 1.05 -2.42 -24.00
CA ASN A 180 0.98 -3.83 -23.61
C ASN A 180 0.24 -4.07 -22.29
N LEU A 181 -0.98 -3.54 -22.16
CA LEU A 181 -1.73 -3.74 -20.93
C LEU A 181 -1.95 -5.25 -20.68
N PRO A 182 -1.78 -5.73 -19.43
CA PRO A 182 -1.90 -7.13 -19.09
C PRO A 182 -3.21 -7.75 -19.57
N GLY A 183 -3.18 -8.98 -20.09
CA GLY A 183 -4.40 -9.69 -20.50
C GLY A 183 -5.40 -9.92 -19.36
N THR A 184 -4.94 -9.84 -18.11
CA THR A 184 -5.75 -9.92 -16.88
C THR A 184 -6.43 -8.61 -16.52
N ILE A 185 -6.00 -7.46 -17.08
CA ILE A 185 -6.56 -6.17 -16.69
C ILE A 185 -8.05 -6.13 -17.03
N ARG A 186 -8.84 -5.67 -16.08
CA ARG A 186 -10.29 -5.50 -16.25
C ARG A 186 -10.70 -4.05 -16.12
N ARG A 187 -10.02 -3.29 -15.26
CA ARG A 187 -10.44 -1.94 -14.91
C ARG A 187 -9.29 -1.07 -14.41
N ILE A 188 -9.16 0.10 -15.01
CA ILE A 188 -8.30 1.20 -14.60
C ILE A 188 -9.21 2.41 -14.38
N LYS A 189 -9.15 2.99 -13.19
CA LYS A 189 -9.94 4.17 -12.83
C LYS A 189 -9.01 5.33 -12.52
N LEU A 190 -9.22 6.46 -13.18
CA LEU A 190 -8.30 7.59 -13.20
C LEU A 190 -8.89 8.89 -12.65
N PHE A 191 -10.21 9.08 -12.77
CA PHE A 191 -10.87 10.34 -12.48
C PHE A 191 -12.02 10.19 -11.50
N ALA A 192 -12.16 11.19 -10.64
CA ALA A 192 -13.47 11.48 -10.08
C ALA A 192 -14.39 12.05 -11.16
N PRO A 193 -15.71 11.83 -11.11
CA PRO A 193 -16.66 12.40 -12.06
C PRO A 193 -16.62 13.94 -12.21
N SER A 194 -16.02 14.66 -11.25
CA SER A 194 -15.86 16.12 -11.30
C SER A 194 -14.53 16.58 -11.91
N GLU A 195 -13.61 15.69 -12.28
CA GLU A 195 -12.21 16.02 -12.57
C GLU A 195 -11.70 15.56 -13.95
N TYR A 196 -12.60 15.34 -14.92
CA TYR A 196 -12.28 14.83 -16.27
C TYR A 196 -11.24 15.66 -17.07
N HIS A 197 -10.91 16.88 -16.62
CA HIS A 197 -9.99 17.78 -17.32
C HIS A 197 -8.52 17.61 -16.91
N ARG A 198 -8.22 16.80 -15.89
CA ARG A 198 -6.83 16.67 -15.39
C ARG A 198 -5.94 15.80 -16.28
N ILE A 199 -6.48 14.77 -16.93
CA ILE A 199 -5.76 13.98 -17.93
C ILE A 199 -6.45 14.20 -19.27
N GLY A 200 -5.78 14.90 -20.18
CA GLY A 200 -6.40 15.40 -21.41
C GLY A 200 -6.77 14.29 -22.40
N LYS A 201 -5.91 13.28 -22.58
CA LYS A 201 -6.12 12.15 -23.49
C LYS A 201 -5.50 10.88 -22.91
N VAL A 202 -6.09 9.72 -23.17
CA VAL A 202 -5.54 8.39 -22.91
C VAL A 202 -5.23 7.76 -24.25
N ARG A 203 -3.97 7.34 -24.48
CA ARG A 203 -3.49 6.90 -25.79
C ARG A 203 -2.67 5.63 -25.71
N ALA A 204 -2.91 4.70 -26.64
CA ALA A 204 -1.99 3.60 -26.88
C ALA A 204 -0.68 4.15 -27.45
N VAL A 205 0.47 3.64 -27.01
CA VAL A 205 1.77 3.94 -27.64
C VAL A 205 1.77 3.48 -29.10
N ASP A 206 1.24 2.28 -29.35
CA ASP A 206 0.98 1.74 -30.68
C ASP A 206 -0.55 1.66 -30.91
N PRO A 207 -1.12 2.39 -31.88
CA PRO A 207 -2.54 2.33 -32.20
C PRO A 207 -3.07 0.91 -32.51
N ALA A 208 -2.22 0.01 -33.00
CA ALA A 208 -2.61 -1.38 -33.26
C ALA A 208 -2.90 -2.17 -31.96
N LYS A 209 -2.39 -1.68 -30.82
CA LYS A 209 -2.61 -2.26 -29.49
C LYS A 209 -3.70 -1.55 -28.69
N ALA A 210 -4.55 -0.76 -29.36
CA ALA A 210 -5.64 -0.08 -28.71
C ALA A 210 -6.57 -1.08 -28.00
N VAL A 211 -6.88 -0.80 -26.73
CA VAL A 211 -7.71 -1.68 -25.92
C VAL A 211 -9.16 -1.19 -25.86
N SER A 212 -10.06 -2.07 -25.38
CA SER A 212 -11.44 -1.67 -25.14
C SER A 212 -11.53 -0.50 -24.16
N TYR A 213 -12.28 0.54 -24.54
CA TYR A 213 -12.55 1.70 -23.68
C TYR A 213 -13.16 1.32 -22.32
N ARG A 214 -13.78 0.14 -22.21
CA ARG A 214 -14.36 -0.39 -20.96
C ARG A 214 -13.33 -0.60 -19.85
N ILE A 215 -12.05 -0.81 -20.20
CA ILE A 215 -10.96 -0.88 -19.21
C ILE A 215 -10.87 0.45 -18.48
N PHE A 216 -11.03 1.57 -19.18
CA PHE A 216 -11.03 2.92 -18.63
C PHE A 216 -12.45 3.38 -18.28
N ALA A 217 -13.11 2.65 -17.37
CA ALA A 217 -14.56 2.75 -17.14
C ALA A 217 -15.05 4.15 -16.74
N ASP A 218 -14.20 4.97 -16.13
CA ASP A 218 -14.50 6.32 -15.67
C ASP A 218 -13.94 7.42 -16.62
N VAL A 219 -13.36 7.03 -17.75
CA VAL A 219 -12.86 7.97 -18.76
C VAL A 219 -13.90 8.10 -19.88
N PRO A 220 -14.41 9.31 -20.16
CA PRO A 220 -15.31 9.50 -21.28
C PRO A 220 -14.65 9.06 -22.60
N ARG A 221 -15.36 8.26 -23.40
CA ARG A 221 -14.84 7.64 -24.63
C ARG A 221 -14.14 8.62 -25.58
N LYS A 222 -14.57 9.88 -25.64
CA LYS A 222 -13.97 10.95 -26.46
C LYS A 222 -12.51 11.27 -26.12
N TYR A 223 -12.02 10.87 -24.94
CA TYR A 223 -10.65 11.09 -24.50
C TYR A 223 -9.75 9.86 -24.70
N ILE A 224 -10.30 8.72 -25.12
CA ILE A 224 -9.55 7.47 -25.34
C ILE A 224 -9.28 7.36 -26.85
N HIS A 225 -8.00 7.30 -27.22
CA HIS A 225 -7.54 7.20 -28.60
C HIS A 225 -6.58 6.02 -28.80
#